data_AF-A0A3D9SG44-F1
#
_entry.id   AF-A0A3D9SG44-F1
#
_cell.length_a   1.000
_cell.length_b   1.000
_cell.length_c   1.000
_cell.angle_alpha   90.00
_cell.angle_beta   90.00
_cell.angle_gamma   90.00
#
_symmetry.space_group_name_H-M   'P 1'
#
loop_
_entity.id
_entity.type
_entity.pdbx_description
1 polymer ?
#
loop_
_entity_poly.entity_id
_entity_poly.type
_entity_poly.pdbx_seq_one_letter_code
_entity_poly.pdbx_strand_id
1 'polypeptide(L)'
;MKTSSSIFFVSVLLVSVLTGVLSKPYFTDRVFYLYEDTYKFAGEQDHLVTYHSSTAGPVQVLTDDELHRTVIIDGQSYMIADKSVPYSTKFRVTYPNGHVYVVERIKQEGEEDYPPSALVSAAYPDYHFKRGMPGFLFLALGLLIFGWCSFRYEAFQDFMFRLFPQRLMYENPEPSDFYYFTSKVGGIVVMIGSIIVAFKAY
;
A
#
# COMPACT_ATOMS: atom_id res chain seq x y z
N MET A 1 42.98 1.78 1.76
CA MET A 1 42.27 1.96 0.48
C MET A 1 41.06 2.86 0.70
N LYS A 2 41.05 4.05 0.09
CA LYS A 2 40.04 5.10 0.27
C LYS A 2 38.91 4.86 -0.75
N THR A 3 38.14 3.78 -0.58
CA THR A 3 37.02 3.48 -1.48
C THR A 3 35.85 4.41 -1.18
N SER A 4 35.72 5.39 -2.07
CA SER A 4 34.58 6.21 -2.47
C SER A 4 33.31 6.12 -1.61
N SER A 5 33.20 6.98 -0.61
CA SER A 5 31.89 7.37 -0.05
C SER A 5 30.92 7.81 -1.16
N SER A 6 31.41 8.40 -2.25
CA SER A 6 30.62 8.76 -3.43
C SER A 6 29.95 7.57 -4.11
N ILE A 7 30.60 6.41 -4.21
CA ILE A 7 30.01 5.21 -4.83
C ILE A 7 28.81 4.74 -4.01
N PHE A 8 28.90 4.75 -2.68
CA PHE A 8 27.79 4.36 -1.83
C PHE A 8 26.56 5.26 -2.04
N PHE A 9 26.72 6.58 -2.01
CA PHE A 9 25.60 7.50 -2.21
C PHE A 9 24.99 7.38 -3.61
N VAL A 10 25.81 7.17 -4.64
CA VAL A 10 25.32 6.92 -6.00
C VAL A 10 24.55 5.60 -6.07
N SER A 11 25.05 4.53 -5.45
CA SER A 11 24.36 3.24 -5.39
C SER A 11 23.03 3.33 -4.64
N VAL A 12 23.00 4.00 -3.48
CA VAL A 12 21.77 4.23 -2.72
C VAL A 12 20.77 5.02 -3.55
N LEU A 13 21.20 6.09 -4.22
CA LEU A 13 20.31 6.91 -5.04
C LEU A 13 19.72 6.09 -6.20
N LEU A 14 20.55 5.29 -6.88
CA LEU A 14 20.09 4.39 -7.94
C LEU A 14 19.09 3.35 -7.43
N VAL A 15 19.38 2.70 -6.31
CA VAL A 15 18.47 1.73 -5.69
C VAL A 15 17.16 2.41 -5.28
N SER A 16 17.23 3.61 -4.71
CA SER A 16 16.04 4.38 -4.28
C SER A 16 15.13 4.71 -5.47
N VAL A 17 15.73 5.20 -6.57
CA VAL A 17 15.00 5.50 -7.81
C VAL A 17 14.40 4.23 -8.39
N LEU A 18 15.19 3.15 -8.46
CA LEU A 18 14.74 1.86 -8.97
C LEU A 18 13.57 1.30 -8.16
N THR A 19 13.68 1.28 -6.83
CA THR A 19 12.59 0.83 -5.94
C THR A 19 11.36 1.71 -6.11
N GLY A 20 11.51 3.03 -6.19
CA GLY A 20 10.38 3.94 -6.45
C GLY A 20 9.66 3.63 -7.77
N VAL A 21 10.42 3.44 -8.86
CA VAL A 21 9.86 3.12 -10.19
C VAL A 21 9.18 1.75 -10.21
N LEU A 22 9.84 0.72 -9.67
CA LEU A 22 9.30 -0.65 -9.66
C LEU A 22 8.11 -0.82 -8.72
N SER A 23 8.08 -0.08 -7.61
CA SER A 23 7.00 -0.15 -6.63
C SER A 23 5.78 0.68 -6.99
N LYS A 24 5.92 1.67 -7.89
CA LYS A 24 4.83 2.55 -8.33
C LYS A 24 3.56 1.78 -8.71
N PRO A 25 3.56 0.83 -9.67
CA PRO A 25 2.34 0.11 -10.06
C PRO A 25 1.67 -0.57 -8.88
N TYR A 26 2.45 -1.16 -7.96
CA TYR A 26 1.90 -1.82 -6.78
C TYR A 26 1.11 -0.85 -5.88
N PHE A 27 1.62 0.37 -5.65
CA PHE A 27 0.98 1.36 -4.77
C PHE A 27 -0.06 2.25 -5.48
N THR A 28 -0.05 2.32 -6.80
CA THR A 28 -0.98 3.16 -7.57
C THR A 28 -2.19 2.42 -8.09
N ASP A 29 -2.05 1.13 -8.38
CA ASP A 29 -3.14 0.34 -8.92
C ASP A 29 -4.27 0.23 -7.91
N ARG A 30 -5.47 0.63 -8.35
CA ARG A 30 -6.70 0.49 -7.58
C ARG A 30 -7.18 -0.95 -7.68
N VAL A 31 -7.51 -1.53 -6.53
CA VAL A 31 -7.98 -2.92 -6.43
C VAL A 31 -9.21 -3.00 -5.53
N PHE A 32 -9.99 -4.06 -5.70
CA PHE A 32 -11.03 -4.42 -4.76
C PHE A 32 -10.88 -5.89 -4.36
N TYR A 33 -11.53 -6.24 -3.26
CA TYR A 33 -11.56 -7.57 -2.71
C TYR A 33 -12.97 -8.13 -2.85
N LEU A 34 -13.06 -9.33 -3.38
CA LEU A 34 -14.29 -10.10 -3.45
C LEU A 34 -13.96 -11.44 -2.77
N TYR A 35 -14.54 -11.67 -1.59
CA TYR A 35 -14.08 -12.71 -0.67
C TYR A 35 -12.59 -12.63 -0.35
N GLU A 36 -11.83 -13.67 -0.68
CA GLU A 36 -10.39 -13.77 -0.45
C GLU A 36 -9.58 -13.38 -1.69
N ASP A 37 -10.24 -13.10 -2.81
CA ASP A 37 -9.62 -12.81 -4.09
C ASP A 37 -9.44 -11.30 -4.30
N THR A 38 -8.29 -10.94 -4.88
CA THR A 38 -8.01 -9.54 -5.20
C THR A 38 -8.04 -9.28 -6.69
N TYR A 39 -8.88 -8.33 -7.08
CA TYR A 39 -9.13 -8.00 -8.46
C TYR A 39 -8.41 -6.72 -8.87
N LYS A 40 -7.82 -6.74 -10.07
CA LYS A 40 -7.14 -5.61 -10.71
C LYS A 40 -7.81 -5.28 -12.03
N PHE A 41 -7.81 -4.01 -12.41
CA PHE A 41 -8.27 -3.57 -13.73
C PHE A 41 -7.45 -4.27 -14.82
N ALA A 42 -8.12 -4.90 -15.78
CA ALA A 42 -7.49 -5.61 -16.90
C ALA A 42 -7.73 -4.90 -18.24
N GLY A 43 -8.89 -4.27 -18.40
CA GLY A 43 -9.23 -3.52 -19.61
C GLY A 43 -10.67 -3.05 -19.60
N GLU A 44 -10.97 -2.13 -20.51
CA GLU A 44 -12.32 -1.61 -20.73
C GLU A 44 -12.58 -1.60 -22.23
N GLN A 45 -13.73 -2.12 -22.63
CA GLN A 45 -14.19 -2.09 -24.00
C GLN A 45 -15.64 -1.62 -24.02
N ASP A 46 -15.87 -0.48 -24.68
CA ASP A 46 -17.15 0.24 -24.71
C ASP A 46 -17.67 0.55 -23.30
N HIS A 47 -18.62 -0.25 -22.79
CA HIS A 47 -19.22 -0.09 -21.47
C HIS A 47 -18.88 -1.25 -20.53
N LEU A 48 -18.04 -2.19 -20.97
CA LEU A 48 -17.68 -3.38 -20.21
C LEU A 48 -16.27 -3.23 -19.64
N VAL A 49 -16.19 -3.05 -18.32
CA VAL A 49 -14.93 -3.04 -17.58
C VAL A 49 -14.63 -4.46 -17.10
N THR A 50 -13.44 -4.96 -17.40
CA THR A 50 -12.99 -6.29 -16.96
C THR A 50 -11.94 -6.16 -15.87
N TYR A 51 -12.14 -6.91 -14.79
CA TYR A 51 -11.20 -7.08 -13.70
C TYR A 51 -10.72 -8.51 -13.63
N HIS A 52 -9.43 -8.69 -13.40
CA HIS A 52 -8.77 -9.99 -13.35
C HIS A 52 -8.21 -10.27 -11.96
N SER A 53 -8.36 -11.52 -11.49
CA SER A 53 -7.71 -12.05 -10.29
C SER A 53 -6.70 -13.12 -10.69
N SER A 54 -5.60 -13.24 -9.95
CA SER A 54 -4.63 -14.32 -10.15
C SER A 54 -5.12 -15.68 -9.66
N THR A 55 -6.14 -15.70 -8.81
CA THR A 55 -6.62 -16.87 -8.06
C THR A 55 -8.07 -17.25 -8.39
N ALA A 56 -8.81 -16.39 -9.09
CA ALA A 56 -10.21 -16.59 -9.42
C ALA A 56 -10.54 -16.12 -10.85
N GLY A 57 -11.73 -16.48 -11.34
CA GLY A 57 -12.27 -16.03 -12.62
C GLY A 57 -12.45 -14.52 -12.69
N PRO A 58 -12.50 -13.92 -13.91
CA PRO A 58 -12.63 -12.48 -14.06
C PRO A 58 -13.99 -11.97 -13.59
N VAL A 59 -14.01 -10.74 -13.09
CA VAL A 59 -15.24 -10.00 -12.78
C VAL A 59 -15.43 -8.95 -13.86
N GLN A 60 -16.61 -8.91 -14.46
CA GLN A 60 -16.93 -7.91 -15.47
C GLN A 60 -18.00 -6.97 -14.94
N VAL A 61 -17.91 -5.69 -15.30
CA VAL A 61 -18.86 -4.66 -14.90
C VAL A 61 -19.32 -3.95 -16.15
N LEU A 62 -20.58 -4.18 -16.52
CA LEU A 62 -21.25 -3.47 -17.59
C LEU A 62 -21.86 -2.18 -17.03
N THR A 63 -21.51 -1.05 -17.62
CA THR A 63 -22.00 0.28 -17.23
C THR A 63 -23.06 0.72 -18.25
N ASP A 64 -24.31 0.33 -18.01
CA ASP A 64 -25.43 0.64 -18.90
C ASP A 64 -25.75 2.15 -18.90
N ASP A 65 -25.70 2.79 -17.72
CA ASP A 65 -25.76 4.25 -17.54
C ASP A 65 -25.03 4.70 -16.25
N GLU A 66 -25.12 5.99 -15.86
CA GLU A 66 -24.48 6.48 -14.61
C GLU A 66 -25.04 5.85 -13.32
N LEU A 67 -26.26 5.30 -13.37
CA LEU A 67 -27.03 4.83 -12.23
C LEU A 67 -27.18 3.31 -12.19
N HIS A 68 -27.08 2.62 -13.32
CA HIS A 68 -27.29 1.19 -13.45
C HIS A 68 -25.99 0.53 -13.90
N ARG A 69 -25.52 -0.39 -13.07
CA ARG A 69 -24.35 -1.21 -13.35
C ARG A 69 -24.71 -2.67 -13.18
N THR A 70 -24.24 -3.51 -14.09
CA THR A 70 -24.42 -4.95 -14.01
C THR A 70 -23.06 -5.60 -13.75
N VAL A 71 -22.93 -6.27 -12.62
CA VAL A 71 -21.72 -7.03 -12.27
C VAL A 71 -21.92 -8.47 -12.72
N ILE A 72 -20.99 -9.01 -13.48
CA ILE A 72 -21.01 -10.37 -14.02
C ILE A 72 -19.88 -11.16 -13.38
N ILE A 73 -20.23 -12.23 -12.66
CA ILE A 73 -19.32 -13.12 -11.96
C ILE A 73 -19.74 -14.55 -12.27
N ASP A 74 -18.82 -15.38 -12.78
CA ASP A 74 -19.09 -16.77 -13.16
C ASP A 74 -20.33 -16.96 -14.08
N GLY A 75 -20.59 -15.98 -14.93
CA GLY A 75 -21.75 -15.95 -15.84
C GLY A 75 -23.08 -15.56 -15.19
N GLN A 76 -23.11 -15.31 -13.87
CA GLN A 76 -24.26 -14.75 -13.16
C GLN A 76 -24.23 -13.23 -13.23
N SER A 77 -25.40 -12.61 -13.47
CA SER A 77 -25.54 -11.15 -13.58
C SER A 77 -26.23 -10.58 -12.34
N TYR A 78 -25.57 -9.64 -11.68
CA TYR A 78 -26.06 -8.92 -10.50
C TYR A 78 -26.29 -7.47 -10.86
N MET A 79 -27.55 -7.02 -10.82
CA MET A 79 -27.89 -5.64 -11.18
C MET A 79 -27.80 -4.73 -9.96
N ILE A 80 -27.09 -3.62 -10.11
CA ILE A 80 -26.91 -2.59 -9.09
C ILE A 80 -27.50 -1.30 -9.65
N ALA A 81 -28.58 -0.85 -9.01
CA ALA A 81 -29.20 0.44 -9.30
C ALA A 81 -28.86 1.42 -8.17
N ASP A 82 -28.23 2.52 -8.53
CA ASP A 82 -27.97 3.68 -7.69
C ASP A 82 -29.08 4.71 -7.84
N LYS A 83 -29.33 5.41 -6.73
CA LYS A 83 -30.31 6.48 -6.55
C LYS A 83 -31.76 6.11 -6.86
N SER A 84 -32.46 5.62 -5.84
CA SER A 84 -33.88 5.99 -5.70
C SER A 84 -34.05 7.49 -5.39
N VAL A 85 -32.98 8.20 -4.96
CA VAL A 85 -32.99 9.63 -4.63
C VAL A 85 -31.58 10.25 -4.81
N PRO A 86 -31.42 11.47 -5.35
CA PRO A 86 -30.16 12.22 -5.24
C PRO A 86 -29.73 12.32 -3.76
N TYR A 87 -28.44 12.10 -3.48
CA TYR A 87 -27.83 12.13 -2.13
C TYR A 87 -28.11 10.96 -1.19
N SER A 88 -28.76 9.88 -1.64
CA SER A 88 -28.91 8.68 -0.81
C SER A 88 -27.66 7.79 -0.88
N THR A 89 -27.19 7.27 0.26
CA THR A 89 -26.11 6.27 0.34
C THR A 89 -26.64 4.83 0.27
N LYS A 90 -27.80 4.63 -0.38
CA LYS A 90 -28.51 3.35 -0.47
C LYS A 90 -28.40 2.79 -1.88
N PHE A 91 -27.80 1.61 -2.00
CA PHE A 91 -27.73 0.87 -3.25
C PHE A 91 -28.77 -0.24 -3.27
N ARG A 92 -29.45 -0.41 -4.40
CA ARG A 92 -30.36 -1.54 -4.60
C ARG A 92 -29.63 -2.60 -5.42
N VAL A 93 -29.45 -3.78 -4.83
CA VAL A 93 -28.77 -4.92 -5.46
C VAL A 93 -29.81 -6.00 -5.74
N THR A 94 -29.95 -6.39 -6.99
CA THR A 94 -30.85 -7.45 -7.45
C THR A 94 -30.02 -8.67 -7.83
N TYR A 95 -30.29 -9.79 -7.17
CA TYR A 95 -29.62 -11.07 -7.38
C TYR A 95 -30.26 -11.86 -8.53
N PRO A 96 -29.55 -12.84 -9.12
CA PRO A 96 -30.09 -13.70 -10.19
C PRO A 96 -31.38 -14.44 -9.81
N ASN A 97 -31.55 -14.76 -8.51
CA ASN A 97 -32.74 -15.39 -7.95
C ASN A 97 -33.95 -14.42 -7.82
N GLY A 98 -33.78 -13.15 -8.17
CA GLY A 98 -34.80 -12.10 -8.07
C GLY A 98 -34.89 -11.44 -6.69
N HIS A 99 -34.09 -11.87 -5.72
CA HIS A 99 -34.04 -11.22 -4.41
C HIS A 99 -33.39 -9.84 -4.51
N VAL A 100 -33.96 -8.87 -3.79
CA VAL A 100 -33.53 -7.47 -3.84
C VAL A 100 -33.13 -7.00 -2.45
N TYR A 101 -31.88 -6.56 -2.32
CA TYR A 101 -31.31 -6.05 -1.07
C TYR A 101 -31.04 -4.56 -1.19
N VAL A 102 -31.28 -3.83 -0.10
CA VAL A 102 -30.95 -2.40 0.01
C VAL A 102 -29.77 -2.26 0.95
N VAL A 103 -28.63 -1.84 0.40
CA VAL A 103 -27.38 -1.69 1.15
C VAL A 103 -27.22 -0.24 1.56
N GLU A 104 -27.42 0.03 2.84
CA GLU A 104 -26.98 1.26 3.49
C GLU A 104 -25.68 0.90 4.23
N ARG A 105 -24.60 1.62 3.92
CA ARG A 105 -23.22 1.38 4.37
C ARG A 105 -23.09 0.48 5.65
N ILE A 106 -22.52 -0.72 5.46
CA ILE A 106 -21.90 -1.66 6.43
C ILE A 106 -22.73 -2.92 6.83
N LYS A 107 -22.13 -4.08 6.47
CA LYS A 107 -22.33 -5.48 6.91
C LYS A 107 -23.77 -5.94 7.21
N GLN A 108 -24.48 -6.35 6.16
CA GLN A 108 -25.37 -7.50 6.28
C GLN A 108 -24.57 -8.74 5.87
N GLU A 109 -24.11 -9.52 6.85
CA GLU A 109 -23.69 -10.90 6.61
C GLU A 109 -24.97 -11.73 6.47
N GLY A 110 -25.23 -12.16 5.24
CA GLY A 110 -26.28 -13.11 4.88
C GLY A 110 -25.65 -14.30 4.16
N GLU A 111 -26.38 -15.41 4.12
CA GLU A 111 -26.06 -16.66 3.44
C GLU A 111 -26.27 -16.51 1.91
N GLU A 112 -25.55 -15.58 1.29
CA GLU A 112 -25.58 -15.36 -0.16
C GLU A 112 -24.18 -15.54 -0.75
N ASP A 113 -24.11 -16.10 -1.96
CA ASP A 113 -22.85 -16.44 -2.63
C ASP A 113 -21.94 -15.24 -2.86
N TYR A 114 -22.46 -13.99 -2.84
CA TYR A 114 -21.67 -12.76 -2.79
C TYR A 114 -22.39 -11.74 -1.90
N PRO A 115 -21.74 -11.11 -0.91
CA PRO A 115 -22.41 -10.12 -0.08
C PRO A 115 -22.73 -8.85 -0.88
N PRO A 116 -23.89 -8.20 -0.66
CA PRO A 116 -24.32 -7.04 -1.45
C PRO A 116 -23.29 -5.90 -1.47
N SER A 117 -22.59 -5.69 -0.36
CA SER A 117 -21.55 -4.65 -0.25
C SER A 117 -20.33 -4.91 -1.13
N ALA A 118 -19.97 -6.19 -1.35
CA ALA A 118 -18.83 -6.52 -2.19
C ALA A 118 -19.16 -6.30 -3.68
N LEU A 119 -20.40 -6.59 -4.09
CA LEU A 119 -20.90 -6.28 -5.44
C LEU A 119 -20.85 -4.78 -5.73
N VAL A 120 -21.28 -3.95 -4.77
CA VAL A 120 -21.17 -2.48 -4.88
C VAL A 120 -19.70 -2.04 -4.97
N SER A 121 -18.81 -2.63 -4.14
CA SER A 121 -17.39 -2.30 -4.20
C SER A 121 -16.73 -2.69 -5.53
N ALA A 122 -17.18 -3.77 -6.18
CA ALA A 122 -16.70 -4.19 -7.49
C ALA A 122 -17.24 -3.30 -8.63
N ALA A 123 -18.47 -2.81 -8.48
CA ALA A 123 -19.13 -2.02 -9.52
C ALA A 123 -18.61 -0.58 -9.64
N TYR A 124 -18.22 0.04 -8.53
CA TYR A 124 -17.80 1.46 -8.51
C TYR A 124 -16.30 1.61 -8.23
N PRO A 125 -15.54 2.17 -9.19
CA PRO A 125 -14.09 2.40 -9.06
C PRO A 125 -13.68 3.32 -7.90
N ASP A 126 -14.61 4.11 -7.37
CA ASP A 126 -14.40 5.00 -6.22
C ASP A 126 -14.28 4.24 -4.89
N TYR A 127 -14.80 3.00 -4.83
CA TYR A 127 -14.65 2.12 -3.68
C TYR A 127 -13.40 1.24 -3.76
N HIS A 128 -12.61 1.33 -4.83
CA HIS A 128 -11.36 0.59 -4.93
C HIS A 128 -10.26 1.19 -4.06
N PHE A 129 -9.48 0.34 -3.42
CA PHE A 129 -8.42 0.73 -2.50
C PHE A 129 -7.06 0.70 -3.19
N LYS A 130 -6.14 1.55 -2.73
CA LYS A 130 -4.72 1.46 -3.09
C LYS A 130 -4.05 0.46 -2.16
N ARG A 131 -3.21 -0.42 -2.69
CA ARG A 131 -2.50 -1.42 -1.89
C ARG A 131 -1.35 -0.79 -1.12
N GLY A 132 -1.11 -1.32 0.08
CA GLY A 132 0.06 -1.01 0.90
C GLY A 132 0.15 0.44 1.40
N MET A 133 1.29 0.76 2.01
CA MET A 133 1.58 2.08 2.56
C MET A 133 2.95 2.55 2.06
N PRO A 134 3.02 3.36 0.99
CA PRO A 134 4.29 3.77 0.39
C PRO A 134 5.18 4.54 1.36
N GLY A 135 4.60 5.20 2.38
CA GLY A 135 5.33 5.87 3.45
C GLY A 135 6.29 4.95 4.21
N PHE A 136 5.93 3.68 4.43
CA PHE A 136 6.81 2.72 5.11
C PHE A 136 8.02 2.34 4.24
N LEU A 137 7.89 2.35 2.92
CA LEU A 137 9.01 2.08 2.03
C LEU A 137 10.05 3.20 2.09
N PHE A 138 9.62 4.47 2.07
CA PHE A 138 10.52 5.62 2.23
C PHE A 138 11.15 5.66 3.62
N LEU A 139 10.39 5.33 4.66
CA LEU A 139 10.91 5.22 6.03
C LEU A 139 11.98 4.13 6.13
N ALA A 140 11.73 2.94 5.59
CA ALA A 140 12.69 1.84 5.56
C ALA A 140 13.99 2.25 4.86
N LEU A 141 13.90 2.89 3.69
CA LEU A 141 15.07 3.40 2.98
C LEU A 141 15.86 4.41 3.81
N GLY A 142 15.17 5.37 4.45
CA GLY A 142 15.80 6.36 5.33
C GLY A 142 16.52 5.71 6.51
N LEU A 143 15.89 4.71 7.14
CA LEU A 143 16.50 3.95 8.24
C LEU A 143 17.71 3.14 7.77
N LEU A 144 17.67 2.53 6.59
CA LEU A 144 18.80 1.80 6.03
C LEU A 144 20.00 2.73 5.81
N ILE A 145 19.78 3.90 5.22
CA ILE A 145 20.82 4.92 5.01
C ILE A 145 21.37 5.41 6.34
N PHE A 146 20.49 5.73 7.29
CA PHE A 146 20.87 6.17 8.63
C PHE A 146 21.71 5.13 9.37
N GLY A 147 21.29 3.86 9.34
CA GLY A 147 22.00 2.75 9.98
C GLY A 147 23.38 2.51 9.35
N TRP A 148 23.47 2.58 8.02
CA TRP A 148 24.76 2.47 7.32
C TRP A 148 25.70 3.64 7.66
N CYS A 149 25.19 4.86 7.68
CA CYS A 149 25.99 6.03 8.05
C CYS A 149 26.51 5.93 9.49
N SER A 150 25.66 5.47 10.40
CA SER A 150 26.02 5.20 11.80
C SER A 150 27.03 4.05 11.94
N PHE A 151 27.06 3.10 11.02
CA PHE A 151 28.02 2.00 11.03
C PHE A 151 29.38 2.39 10.44
N ARG A 152 29.41 3.18 9.35
CA ARG A 152 30.60 3.33 8.50
C ARG A 152 31.34 4.66 8.63
N TYR A 153 30.66 5.75 8.98
CA TYR A 153 31.22 7.11 8.90
C TYR A 153 31.38 7.74 10.29
N GLU A 154 32.62 7.84 10.77
CA GLU A 154 32.95 8.47 12.07
C GLU A 154 32.48 9.93 12.14
N ALA A 155 32.60 10.70 11.05
CA ALA A 155 32.08 12.07 11.00
C ALA A 155 30.55 12.16 11.26
N PHE A 156 29.79 11.14 10.84
CA PHE A 156 28.36 11.06 11.13
C PHE A 156 28.10 10.66 12.58
N GLN A 157 28.91 9.75 13.13
CA GLN A 157 28.87 9.36 14.54
C GLN A 157 29.17 10.57 15.44
N ASP A 158 30.19 11.37 15.12
CA ASP A 158 30.54 12.59 15.84
C ASP A 158 29.42 13.64 15.77
N PHE A 159 28.80 13.79 14.60
CA PHE A 159 27.65 14.67 14.42
C PHE A 159 26.48 14.24 15.31
N MET A 160 26.14 12.95 15.30
CA MET A 160 25.08 12.39 16.13
C MET A 160 25.37 12.53 17.63
N PHE A 161 26.62 12.34 18.03
CA PHE A 161 27.07 12.55 19.41
C PHE A 161 26.84 14.00 19.86
N ARG A 162 27.21 14.97 19.01
CA ARG A 162 27.04 16.41 19.29
C ARG A 162 25.58 16.87 19.31
N LEU A 163 24.69 16.16 18.60
CA LEU A 163 23.26 16.44 18.59
C LEU A 163 22.59 15.96 19.89
N PHE A 164 23.20 15.01 20.59
CA PHE A 164 22.67 14.47 21.83
C PHE A 164 22.75 15.50 22.99
N PRO A 165 21.73 15.58 23.86
CA PRO A 165 21.63 16.60 24.92
C PRO A 165 22.69 16.49 26.03
N GLN A 166 23.62 15.53 25.96
CA GLN A 166 24.76 15.44 26.90
C GLN A 166 25.59 16.72 26.95
N ARG A 167 25.58 17.49 25.87
CA ARG A 167 26.22 18.80 25.77
C ARG A 167 25.63 19.88 26.69
N LEU A 168 24.43 19.66 27.23
CA LEU A 168 23.81 20.55 28.22
C LEU A 168 24.36 20.31 29.63
N MET A 169 25.01 19.16 29.88
CA MET A 169 25.50 18.77 31.21
C MET A 169 27.03 18.78 31.34
N TYR A 170 27.76 18.76 30.22
CA TYR A 170 29.23 18.71 30.22
C TYR A 170 29.80 19.80 29.29
N GLU A 171 30.84 20.50 29.75
CA GLU A 171 31.43 21.64 29.02
C GLU A 171 32.19 21.22 27.75
N ASN A 172 32.73 19.99 27.67
CA ASN A 172 33.40 19.45 26.48
C ASN A 172 33.32 17.91 26.41
N PRO A 173 32.16 17.33 26.08
CA PRO A 173 32.06 15.89 25.91
C PRO A 173 32.77 15.46 24.61
N GLU A 174 33.64 14.46 24.71
CA GLU A 174 34.28 13.79 23.57
C GLU A 174 33.74 12.37 23.41
N PRO A 175 33.53 11.90 22.16
CA PRO A 175 33.06 10.54 21.91
C PRO A 175 34.13 9.53 22.34
N SER A 176 33.74 8.57 23.17
CA SER A 176 34.62 7.49 23.62
C SER A 176 34.67 6.33 22.61
N ASP A 177 35.68 5.48 22.71
CA ASP A 177 35.76 4.23 21.91
C ASP A 177 34.52 3.36 22.08
N PHE A 178 33.94 3.34 23.28
CA PHE A 178 32.69 2.64 23.56
C PHE A 178 31.49 3.25 22.82
N TYR A 179 31.44 4.58 22.67
CA TYR A 179 30.43 5.24 21.85
C TYR A 179 30.52 4.81 20.38
N TYR A 180 31.73 4.79 19.81
CA TYR A 180 31.92 4.33 18.43
C TYR A 180 31.53 2.86 18.24
N PHE A 181 31.86 2.00 19.20
CA PHE A 181 31.43 0.60 19.18
C PHE A 181 29.91 0.47 19.22
N THR A 182 29.24 1.14 20.16
CA THR A 182 27.78 1.07 20.31
C THR A 182 27.04 1.69 19.13
N SER A 183 27.56 2.77 18.53
CA SER A 183 27.01 3.37 17.31
C SER A 183 27.06 2.41 16.13
N LYS A 184 28.15 1.64 15.97
CA LYS A 184 28.27 0.60 14.95
C LYS A 184 27.27 -0.53 15.16
N VAL A 185 27.15 -1.05 16.39
CA VAL A 185 26.18 -2.10 16.73
C VAL A 185 24.75 -1.59 16.50
N GLY A 186 24.43 -0.38 16.96
CA GLY A 186 23.14 0.26 16.75
C GLY A 186 22.81 0.46 15.27
N GLY A 187 23.79 0.88 14.46
CA GLY A 187 23.65 1.00 13.01
C GLY A 187 23.23 -0.32 12.35
N ILE A 188 23.84 -1.44 12.75
CA ILE A 188 23.45 -2.79 12.27
C ILE A 188 22.01 -3.12 12.66
N VAL A 189 21.63 -2.89 13.93
CA VAL A 189 20.26 -3.13 14.41
C VAL A 189 19.24 -2.31 13.62
N VAL A 190 19.53 -1.03 13.36
CA VAL A 190 18.66 -0.16 12.56
C VAL A 190 18.55 -0.65 11.12
N MET A 191 19.65 -1.10 10.51
CA MET A 191 19.61 -1.68 9.16
C MET A 191 18.72 -2.94 9.12
N ILE A 192 18.82 -3.84 10.10
CA ILE A 192 17.94 -5.01 10.19
C ILE A 192 16.48 -4.59 10.37
N GLY A 193 16.21 -3.64 11.27
CA GLY A 193 14.88 -3.10 11.49
C GLY A 193 14.27 -2.47 10.24
N SER A 194 15.09 -1.81 9.42
CA SER A 194 14.64 -1.21 8.15
C SER A 194 14.07 -2.24 7.17
N ILE A 195 14.64 -3.45 7.13
CA ILE A 195 14.13 -4.55 6.29
C ILE A 195 12.74 -4.98 6.77
N ILE A 196 12.52 -5.06 8.09
CA ILE A 196 11.22 -5.41 8.67
C ILE A 196 10.17 -4.32 8.33
N VAL A 197 10.54 -3.05 8.40
CA VAL A 197 9.67 -1.94 8.01
C VAL A 197 9.33 -1.99 6.52
N ALA A 198 10.28 -2.38 5.66
CA ALA A 198 10.03 -2.54 4.23
C ALA A 198 8.96 -3.62 3.95
N PHE A 199 9.00 -4.75 4.67
CA PHE A 199 7.96 -5.78 4.54
C PHE A 199 6.57 -5.29 4.96
N LYS A 200 6.47 -4.35 5.92
CA LYS A 200 5.18 -3.74 6.31
C LYS A 200 4.62 -2.76 5.28
N ALA A 201 5.41 -2.35 4.29
CA ALA A 201 4.93 -1.48 3.24
C ALA A 201 3.98 -2.21 2.27
N TYR A 202 4.12 -3.53 2.15
CA TYR A 202 3.37 -4.43 1.27
C TYR A 202 2.33 -5.24 2.05
#